data_AF-W5SLE8-F1
#
_entry.id   AF-W5SLE8-F1
#
_cell.length_a   1.000
_cell.length_b   1.000
_cell.length_c   1.000
_cell.angle_alpha   90.00
_cell.angle_beta   90.00
_cell.angle_gamma   90.00
#
_symmetry.space_group_name_H-M   'P 1'
#
loop_
_entity.id
_entity.type
_entity.pdbx_description
1 polymer ?
#
loop_
_entity_poly.entity_id
_entity_poly.type
_entity_poly.pdbx_seq_one_letter_code
_entity_poly.pdbx_strand_id
1 'polypeptide(L)'
;MHKYLKHILIYSLILIYSCTDEAKVNEETSLAPTTETPQADENKKYNAIINGFNKAIQILRERIKEHESRKAIVNDLDYYKNRITNYDQFISWIEKNPDKKKELDEAWTEAYNLLEQRRAENAPEKTLNEYINDAIDCKENPSCQDTNKYGTQDNQINFFFGYNSHEIFSSSNNIFVSLKKIDISALKDNF
;
A
#
# COMPACT_ATOMS: atom_id res chain seq x y z
N MET A 1 66.51 -15.95 -10.20
CA MET A 1 66.02 -15.95 -11.59
C MET A 1 64.69 -15.19 -11.66
N HIS A 2 64.67 -13.87 -11.84
CA HIS A 2 63.41 -13.07 -11.76
C HIS A 2 63.11 -12.12 -12.93
N LYS A 3 64.05 -11.81 -13.83
CA LYS A 3 63.79 -10.88 -14.96
C LYS A 3 62.74 -11.41 -15.95
N TYR A 4 62.77 -12.71 -16.26
CA TYR A 4 61.85 -13.33 -17.23
C TYR A 4 60.45 -13.63 -16.65
N LEU A 5 60.33 -13.85 -15.34
CA LEU A 5 59.05 -14.16 -14.70
C LEU A 5 58.00 -13.04 -14.87
N LYS A 6 58.44 -11.77 -14.81
CA LYS A 6 57.57 -10.62 -15.09
C LYS A 6 57.12 -10.54 -16.57
N HIS A 7 57.95 -10.96 -17.51
CA HIS A 7 57.61 -10.93 -18.93
C HIS A 7 56.56 -12.01 -19.26
N ILE A 8 56.72 -13.22 -18.72
CA ILE A 8 55.75 -14.31 -18.90
C ILE A 8 54.35 -13.89 -18.42
N LEU A 9 54.24 -13.33 -17.22
CA LEU A 9 52.96 -12.88 -16.65
C LEU A 9 52.27 -11.78 -17.50
N ILE A 10 53.04 -10.88 -18.12
CA ILE A 10 52.50 -9.83 -19.00
C ILE A 10 51.95 -10.44 -20.30
N TYR A 11 52.67 -11.36 -20.93
CA TYR A 11 52.17 -12.04 -22.14
C TYR A 11 50.93 -12.91 -21.85
N SER A 12 50.84 -13.55 -20.68
CA SER A 12 49.64 -14.28 -20.26
C SER A 12 48.41 -13.39 -20.12
N LEU A 13 48.56 -12.18 -19.56
CA LEU A 13 47.45 -11.23 -19.42
C LEU A 13 46.97 -10.69 -20.78
N ILE A 14 47.90 -10.39 -21.70
CA ILE A 14 47.54 -9.91 -23.05
C ILE A 14 46.76 -10.98 -23.83
N LEU A 15 47.17 -12.25 -23.76
CA LEU A 15 46.48 -13.37 -24.43
C LEU A 15 45.05 -13.61 -23.94
N ILE A 16 44.76 -13.31 -22.67
CA ILE A 16 43.40 -13.38 -22.12
C ILE A 16 42.56 -12.18 -22.61
N TYR A 17 43.14 -10.98 -22.62
CA TYR A 17 42.45 -9.75 -23.02
C TYR A 17 42.21 -9.63 -24.53
N SER A 18 42.88 -10.43 -25.37
CA SER A 18 42.66 -10.48 -26.82
C SER A 18 41.67 -11.55 -27.28
N CYS A 19 41.04 -12.29 -26.36
CA CYS A 19 40.29 -13.52 -26.66
C CYS A 19 38.85 -13.57 -26.12
N THR A 20 38.20 -12.43 -25.92
CA THR A 20 36.72 -12.29 -26.00
C THR A 20 36.31 -10.83 -26.19
N ASP A 21 36.21 -10.38 -27.44
CA ASP A 21 35.03 -9.59 -27.86
C ASP A 21 34.82 -9.62 -29.39
N GLU A 22 33.55 -9.52 -29.80
CA GLU A 22 33.00 -9.37 -31.17
C GLU A 22 33.42 -10.31 -32.34
N ALA A 23 32.59 -11.33 -32.61
CA ALA A 23 31.96 -11.61 -33.92
C ALA A 23 30.79 -12.62 -33.71
N LYS A 24 29.49 -12.33 -33.97
CA LYS A 24 28.80 -12.01 -35.25
C LYS A 24 29.04 -13.14 -36.27
N VAL A 25 28.04 -13.85 -36.83
CA VAL A 25 26.57 -13.68 -36.99
C VAL A 25 25.93 -15.09 -36.92
N ASN A 26 24.70 -15.37 -36.47
CA ASN A 26 23.53 -14.51 -36.16
C ASN A 26 23.03 -14.68 -34.70
N GLU A 27 21.79 -15.01 -34.26
CA GLU A 27 20.51 -15.46 -34.88
C GLU A 27 19.26 -14.91 -34.12
N GLU A 28 18.19 -15.69 -33.94
CA GLU A 28 16.87 -15.28 -33.45
C GLU A 28 16.79 -14.79 -31.97
N THR A 29 16.02 -13.69 -31.81
CA THR A 29 15.09 -13.40 -30.69
C THR A 29 15.62 -12.83 -29.35
N SER A 30 15.32 -11.52 -29.17
CA SER A 30 15.09 -10.80 -27.90
C SER A 30 16.31 -10.50 -26.99
N LEU A 31 16.35 -9.45 -26.16
CA LEU A 31 15.43 -8.31 -25.93
C LEU A 31 16.15 -6.95 -26.17
N ALA A 32 15.37 -5.88 -26.28
CA ALA A 32 15.84 -4.50 -26.24
C ALA A 32 16.44 -4.11 -24.86
N PRO A 33 17.15 -2.97 -24.73
CA PRO A 33 17.44 -2.40 -23.41
C PRO A 33 16.15 -2.30 -22.58
N THR A 34 16.20 -2.73 -21.32
CA THR A 34 15.02 -2.74 -20.45
C THR A 34 14.61 -1.31 -20.13
N THR A 35 13.71 -0.76 -20.94
CA THR A 35 12.85 0.34 -20.53
C THR A 35 12.19 -0.06 -19.22
N GLU A 36 12.42 0.69 -18.14
CA GLU A 36 11.68 0.48 -16.90
C GLU A 36 10.19 0.69 -17.22
N THR A 37 9.42 -0.40 -17.17
CA THR A 37 8.02 -0.39 -17.61
C THR A 37 7.23 0.58 -16.73
N PRO A 38 6.50 1.57 -17.28
CA PRO A 38 5.69 2.53 -16.50
C PRO A 38 4.55 1.89 -15.66
N GLN A 39 4.41 0.57 -15.72
CA GLN A 39 3.43 -0.27 -15.04
C GLN A 39 3.66 -0.37 -13.51
N ALA A 40 4.81 0.06 -12.99
CA ALA A 40 5.16 -0.08 -11.58
C ALA A 40 4.34 0.80 -10.60
N ASP A 41 3.67 1.86 -11.08
CA ASP A 41 2.93 2.83 -10.25
C ASP A 41 1.42 2.92 -10.64
N GLU A 42 0.91 2.02 -11.50
CA GLU A 42 -0.51 1.98 -11.83
C GLU A 42 -1.37 1.60 -10.62
N ASN A 43 -2.37 2.43 -10.30
CA ASN A 43 -3.29 2.27 -9.17
C ASN A 43 -2.61 2.37 -7.77
N LYS A 44 -1.47 3.05 -7.66
CA LYS A 44 -0.73 3.27 -6.40
C LYS A 44 -1.58 3.83 -5.26
N LYS A 45 -2.38 4.86 -5.54
CA LYS A 45 -3.22 5.58 -4.57
C LYS A 45 -4.40 4.69 -4.15
N TYR A 46 -4.97 3.97 -5.11
CA TYR A 46 -5.92 2.90 -4.83
C TYR A 46 -5.34 1.84 -3.88
N ASN A 47 -4.14 1.34 -4.17
CA ASN A 47 -3.48 0.31 -3.35
C ASN A 47 -3.23 0.78 -1.91
N ALA A 48 -2.79 2.04 -1.73
CA ALA A 48 -2.55 2.60 -0.39
C ALA A 48 -3.82 2.78 0.46
N ILE A 49 -4.91 3.25 -0.15
CA ILE A 49 -6.18 3.49 0.56
C ILE A 49 -6.95 2.19 0.76
N ILE A 50 -6.88 1.22 -0.16
CA ILE A 50 -7.36 -0.14 0.07
C ILE A 50 -6.52 -0.88 1.13
N ASN A 51 -5.22 -0.61 1.29
CA ASN A 51 -4.46 -1.12 2.45
C ASN A 51 -5.09 -0.65 3.78
N GLY A 52 -5.38 0.64 3.92
CA GLY A 52 -6.03 1.16 5.13
C GLY A 52 -7.44 0.60 5.37
N PHE A 53 -8.24 0.44 4.32
CA PHE A 53 -9.55 -0.22 4.45
C PHE A 53 -9.45 -1.72 4.76
N ASN A 54 -8.52 -2.46 4.14
CA ASN A 54 -8.23 -3.86 4.47
C ASN A 54 -7.88 -4.01 5.96
N LYS A 55 -7.03 -3.11 6.48
CA LYS A 55 -6.61 -3.09 7.88
C LYS A 55 -7.78 -2.82 8.84
N ALA A 56 -8.62 -1.83 8.55
CA ALA A 56 -9.83 -1.55 9.33
C ALA A 56 -10.83 -2.73 9.31
N ILE A 57 -11.00 -3.40 8.17
CA ILE A 57 -11.87 -4.58 8.02
C ILE A 57 -11.29 -5.82 8.70
N GLN A 58 -9.96 -5.98 8.74
CA GLN A 58 -9.29 -7.04 9.51
C GLN A 58 -9.63 -6.96 10.99
N ILE A 59 -9.57 -5.78 11.60
CA ILE A 59 -9.90 -5.56 13.01
C ILE A 59 -11.36 -5.97 13.31
N LEU A 60 -12.30 -5.72 12.40
CA LEU A 60 -13.69 -6.19 12.57
C LEU A 60 -13.81 -7.72 12.53
N ARG A 61 -13.05 -8.39 11.64
CA ARG A 61 -12.99 -9.86 11.59
C ARG A 61 -12.40 -10.45 12.87
N GLU A 62 -11.37 -9.80 13.41
CA GLU A 62 -10.72 -10.21 14.66
C GLU A 62 -11.67 -10.05 15.86
N ARG A 63 -12.35 -8.91 15.98
CA ARG A 63 -13.39 -8.68 17.01
C ARG A 63 -14.54 -9.71 16.93
N ILE A 64 -15.01 -10.08 15.74
CA ILE A 64 -16.02 -11.15 15.57
C ILE A 64 -15.47 -12.49 16.07
N LYS A 65 -14.23 -12.84 15.71
CA LYS A 65 -13.57 -14.08 16.14
C LYS A 65 -13.35 -14.13 17.66
N GLU A 66 -13.07 -13.00 18.30
CA GLU A 66 -12.98 -12.90 19.76
C GLU A 66 -14.35 -13.05 20.44
N HIS A 67 -15.41 -12.55 19.82
CA HIS A 67 -16.77 -12.77 20.31
C HIS A 67 -17.21 -14.22 20.17
N GLU A 68 -17.01 -14.84 19.02
CA GLU A 68 -17.36 -16.23 18.74
C GLU A 68 -16.53 -17.22 19.60
N SER A 69 -15.29 -16.85 19.98
CA SER A 69 -14.48 -17.56 20.97
C SER A 69 -14.72 -17.14 22.44
N ARG A 70 -15.75 -16.31 22.70
CA ARG A 70 -16.18 -15.83 24.04
C ARG A 70 -15.11 -15.08 24.84
N LYS A 71 -14.10 -14.51 24.18
CA LYS A 71 -13.09 -13.65 24.81
C LYS A 71 -13.58 -12.23 25.06
N ALA A 72 -14.47 -11.74 24.20
CA ALA A 72 -15.07 -10.42 24.27
C ALA A 72 -16.58 -10.48 24.03
N ILE A 73 -17.32 -9.46 24.47
CA ILE A 73 -18.70 -9.22 24.06
C ILE A 73 -18.69 -8.10 23.02
N VAL A 74 -19.21 -8.39 21.82
CA VAL A 74 -19.36 -7.44 20.73
C VAL A 74 -20.84 -7.17 20.55
N ASN A 75 -21.26 -5.94 20.81
CA ASN A 75 -22.60 -5.48 20.46
C ASN A 75 -22.70 -5.37 18.93
N ASP A 76 -23.92 -5.51 18.39
CA ASP A 76 -24.22 -5.33 16.97
C ASP A 76 -23.36 -6.20 16.03
N LEU A 77 -23.16 -7.48 16.40
CA LEU A 77 -22.35 -8.44 15.64
C LEU A 77 -22.77 -8.53 14.16
N ASP A 78 -24.06 -8.54 13.88
CA ASP A 78 -24.62 -8.62 12.52
C ASP A 78 -24.34 -7.36 11.70
N TYR A 79 -24.25 -6.19 12.35
CA TYR A 79 -23.84 -4.94 11.68
C TYR A 79 -22.39 -5.03 11.19
N TYR A 80 -21.46 -5.58 12.00
CA TYR A 80 -20.09 -5.84 11.53
C TYR A 80 -20.02 -6.94 10.45
N LYS A 81 -20.83 -8.00 10.57
CA LYS A 81 -20.90 -9.07 9.54
C LYS A 81 -21.40 -8.53 8.20
N ASN A 82 -22.42 -7.66 8.20
CA ASN A 82 -22.90 -6.98 6.99
C ASN A 82 -21.83 -6.05 6.41
N ARG A 83 -21.17 -5.23 7.23
CA ARG A 83 -20.09 -4.31 6.81
C ARG A 83 -18.92 -5.04 6.13
N ILE A 84 -18.50 -6.18 6.68
CA ILE A 84 -17.46 -7.04 6.08
C ILE A 84 -17.97 -7.67 4.77
N THR A 85 -19.19 -8.19 4.77
CA THR A 85 -19.80 -8.83 3.58
C THR A 85 -19.87 -7.85 2.39
N ASN A 86 -20.33 -6.62 2.64
CA ASN A 86 -20.42 -5.56 1.65
C ASN A 86 -19.03 -5.13 1.13
N TYR A 87 -18.04 -5.06 2.02
CA TYR A 87 -16.64 -4.81 1.62
C TYR A 87 -16.10 -5.91 0.70
N ASP A 88 -16.27 -7.18 1.09
CA ASP A 88 -15.74 -8.32 0.33
C ASP A 88 -16.45 -8.51 -1.02
N GLN A 89 -17.74 -8.19 -1.10
CA GLN A 89 -18.47 -8.09 -2.38
C GLN A 89 -17.92 -6.97 -3.26
N PHE A 90 -17.64 -5.79 -2.70
CA PHE A 90 -17.04 -4.67 -3.44
C PHE A 90 -15.63 -5.02 -3.95
N ILE A 91 -14.76 -5.59 -3.11
CA ILE A 91 -13.42 -6.03 -3.52
C ILE A 91 -13.53 -7.12 -4.61
N SER A 92 -14.42 -8.09 -4.44
CA SER A 92 -14.69 -9.14 -5.44
C SER A 92 -15.26 -8.62 -6.77
N TRP A 93 -15.74 -7.37 -6.81
CA TRP A 93 -16.23 -6.68 -8.01
C TRP A 93 -15.15 -5.77 -8.62
N ILE A 94 -14.50 -4.91 -7.84
CA ILE A 94 -13.53 -3.92 -8.35
C ILE A 94 -12.30 -4.59 -8.99
N GLU A 95 -11.85 -5.74 -8.46
CA GLU A 95 -10.76 -6.54 -9.04
C GLU A 95 -11.10 -7.14 -10.41
N LYS A 96 -12.39 -7.16 -10.79
CA LYS A 96 -12.87 -7.55 -12.13
C LYS A 96 -13.16 -6.35 -13.05
N ASN A 97 -12.97 -5.12 -12.55
CA ASN A 97 -13.32 -3.88 -13.22
C ASN A 97 -12.12 -2.90 -13.20
N PRO A 98 -11.03 -3.16 -13.93
CA PRO A 98 -9.80 -2.37 -13.86
C PRO A 98 -10.00 -0.89 -14.19
N ASP A 99 -10.87 -0.54 -15.14
CA ASP A 99 -11.22 0.86 -15.45
C ASP A 99 -11.83 1.58 -14.23
N LYS A 100 -12.59 0.84 -13.41
CA LYS A 100 -13.21 1.37 -12.18
C LYS A 100 -12.20 1.46 -11.04
N LYS A 101 -11.20 0.58 -10.99
CA LYS A 101 -10.05 0.74 -10.10
C LYS A 101 -9.30 2.05 -10.40
N LYS A 102 -9.06 2.34 -11.69
CA LYS A 102 -8.45 3.60 -12.13
C LYS A 102 -9.29 4.83 -11.80
N GLU A 103 -10.61 4.79 -11.98
CA GLU A 103 -11.51 5.88 -11.55
C GLU A 103 -11.41 6.20 -10.04
N LEU A 104 -11.06 5.21 -9.20
CA LEU A 104 -10.83 5.42 -7.77
C LEU A 104 -9.43 5.98 -7.48
N ASP A 105 -8.38 5.49 -8.15
CA ASP A 105 -7.03 6.05 -8.01
C ASP A 105 -6.98 7.55 -8.37
N GLU A 106 -7.66 7.92 -9.46
CA GLU A 106 -7.81 9.31 -9.88
C GLU A 106 -8.59 10.13 -8.83
N ALA A 107 -9.76 9.63 -8.39
CA ALA A 107 -10.61 10.31 -7.41
C ALA A 107 -9.95 10.47 -6.02
N TRP A 108 -9.06 9.57 -5.63
CA TRP A 108 -8.41 9.56 -4.32
C TRP A 108 -7.11 10.37 -4.26
N THR A 109 -6.75 11.09 -5.33
CA THR A 109 -5.52 11.89 -5.41
C THR A 109 -5.35 12.86 -4.23
N GLU A 110 -6.41 13.54 -3.78
CA GLU A 110 -6.31 14.48 -2.65
C GLU A 110 -6.07 13.75 -1.32
N ALA A 111 -6.79 12.64 -1.06
CA ALA A 111 -6.61 11.83 0.16
C ALA A 111 -5.19 11.24 0.25
N TYR A 112 -4.69 10.69 -0.86
CA TYR A 112 -3.36 10.11 -0.94
C TYR A 112 -2.27 11.17 -0.69
N ASN A 113 -2.37 12.34 -1.31
CA ASN A 113 -1.39 13.42 -1.13
C ASN A 113 -1.33 13.91 0.34
N LEU A 114 -2.49 14.05 1.00
CA LEU A 114 -2.55 14.44 2.42
C LEU A 114 -1.93 13.38 3.34
N LEU A 115 -2.15 12.09 3.05
CA LEU A 115 -1.55 10.98 3.81
C LEU A 115 -0.03 10.89 3.58
N GLU A 116 0.46 11.07 2.35
CA GLU A 116 1.90 11.12 2.05
C GLU A 116 2.61 12.32 2.69
N GLN A 117 1.96 13.49 2.72
CA GLN A 117 2.51 14.67 3.40
C GLN A 117 2.70 14.38 4.89
N ARG A 118 1.63 13.95 5.58
CA ARG A 118 1.68 13.61 7.01
C ARG A 118 2.73 12.53 7.32
N ARG A 119 2.84 11.51 6.45
CA ARG A 119 3.89 10.49 6.52
C ARG A 119 5.29 11.11 6.43
N ALA A 120 5.54 11.95 5.42
CA ALA A 120 6.85 12.57 5.20
C ALA A 120 7.26 13.51 6.35
N GLU A 121 6.29 14.14 7.02
CA GLU A 121 6.52 15.03 8.17
C GLU A 121 6.74 14.26 9.49
N ASN A 122 6.00 13.16 9.72
CA ASN A 122 5.94 12.49 11.04
C ASN A 122 6.66 11.13 11.11
N ALA A 123 6.87 10.46 9.97
CA ALA A 123 7.54 9.16 9.87
C ALA A 123 8.19 8.97 8.48
N PRO A 124 9.12 9.86 8.07
CA PRO A 124 9.73 9.84 6.74
C PRO A 124 10.42 8.52 6.39
N GLU A 125 10.86 7.76 7.41
CA GLU A 125 11.52 6.46 7.30
C GLU A 125 10.59 5.30 6.93
N LYS A 126 9.26 5.48 7.01
CA LYS A 126 8.26 4.45 6.74
C LYS A 126 7.67 4.58 5.35
N THR A 127 7.22 3.46 4.78
CA THR A 127 6.27 3.49 3.66
C THR A 127 4.90 3.99 4.11
N LEU A 128 4.09 4.45 3.15
CA LEU A 128 2.73 4.92 3.46
C LEU A 128 1.84 3.82 4.05
N ASN A 129 1.99 2.58 3.60
CA ASN A 129 1.22 1.45 4.11
C ASN A 129 1.57 1.15 5.57
N GLU A 130 2.86 1.21 5.95
CA GLU A 130 3.29 1.05 7.35
C GLU A 130 2.76 2.20 8.22
N TYR A 131 2.88 3.45 7.76
CA TYR A 131 2.38 4.62 8.50
C TYR A 131 0.86 4.58 8.71
N ILE A 132 0.09 4.18 7.69
CA ILE A 132 -1.36 3.96 7.80
C ILE A 132 -1.69 2.78 8.74
N ASN A 133 -0.98 1.66 8.62
CA ASN A 133 -1.24 0.47 9.41
C ASN A 133 -0.91 0.69 10.90
N ASP A 134 0.23 1.32 11.19
CA ASP A 134 0.61 1.73 12.55
C ASP A 134 -0.43 2.71 13.15
N ALA A 135 -0.96 3.65 12.35
CA ALA A 135 -1.99 4.57 12.81
C ALA A 135 -3.27 3.83 13.20
N ILE A 136 -3.69 2.83 12.41
CA ILE A 136 -4.88 2.04 12.73
C ILE A 136 -4.63 1.11 13.94
N ASP A 137 -3.48 0.42 14.00
CA ASP A 137 -3.10 -0.43 15.15
C ASP A 137 -2.93 0.37 16.45
N CYS A 138 -2.46 1.61 16.36
CA CYS A 138 -2.36 2.54 17.49
C CYS A 138 -3.71 2.77 18.19
N LYS A 139 -4.86 2.66 17.48
CA LYS A 139 -6.17 2.79 18.11
C LYS A 139 -6.56 1.58 18.96
N GLU A 140 -6.19 0.38 18.53
CA GLU A 140 -6.52 -0.87 19.23
C GLU A 140 -5.55 -1.18 20.38
N ASN A 141 -4.37 -0.54 20.42
CA ASN A 141 -3.34 -0.76 21.42
C ASN A 141 -3.35 0.34 22.52
N PRO A 142 -3.77 0.04 23.77
CA PRO A 142 -3.78 1.02 24.87
C PRO A 142 -2.41 1.58 25.29
N SER A 143 -1.31 1.02 24.80
CA SER A 143 0.06 1.54 25.03
C SER A 143 0.51 2.56 23.97
N CYS A 144 -0.28 2.84 22.93
CA CYS A 144 0.04 3.89 21.97
C CYS A 144 -0.24 5.28 22.58
N GLN A 145 0.77 5.87 23.23
CA GLN A 145 0.65 7.17 23.90
C GLN A 145 0.93 8.38 23.01
N ASP A 146 1.51 8.17 21.82
CA ASP A 146 1.69 9.20 20.81
C ASP A 146 0.71 8.98 19.66
N THR A 147 -0.44 9.62 19.76
CA THR A 147 -1.39 9.80 18.64
C THR A 147 -1.08 11.04 17.80
N ASN A 148 -0.22 11.94 18.29
CA ASN A 148 0.02 13.25 17.69
C ASN A 148 0.67 13.10 16.31
N LYS A 149 1.61 12.16 16.16
CA LYS A 149 2.19 11.74 14.86
C LYS A 149 1.17 11.24 13.81
N TYR A 150 -0.11 11.06 14.18
CA TYR A 150 -1.22 10.65 13.31
C TYR A 150 -2.39 11.66 13.27
N GLY A 151 -2.30 12.77 14.02
CA GLY A 151 -3.28 13.85 13.97
C GLY A 151 -3.20 14.86 15.12
N THR A 152 -3.63 16.10 14.89
CA THR A 152 -3.38 17.25 15.80
C THR A 152 -4.05 17.16 17.17
N GLN A 153 -5.20 16.46 17.26
CA GLN A 153 -6.01 16.35 18.48
C GLN A 153 -6.34 14.89 18.83
N ASP A 154 -6.35 14.03 17.81
CA ASP A 154 -6.82 12.65 17.86
C ASP A 154 -6.18 11.89 16.70
N ASN A 155 -6.26 10.56 16.71
CA ASN A 155 -5.74 9.73 15.62
C ASN A 155 -6.65 9.81 14.37
N GLN A 156 -6.41 10.84 13.57
CA GLN A 156 -7.24 11.24 12.43
C GLN A 156 -7.16 10.27 11.25
N ILE A 157 -6.02 9.60 11.05
CA ILE A 157 -5.89 8.55 10.02
C ILE A 157 -6.79 7.36 10.36
N ASN A 158 -6.77 6.91 11.62
CA ASN A 158 -7.72 5.90 12.09
C ASN A 158 -9.18 6.38 11.99
N PHE A 159 -9.48 7.64 12.34
CA PHE A 159 -10.83 8.20 12.20
C PHE A 159 -11.29 8.18 10.74
N PHE A 160 -10.45 8.67 9.81
CA PHE A 160 -10.71 8.70 8.38
C PHE A 160 -11.09 7.30 7.83
N PHE A 161 -10.26 6.27 8.07
CA PHE A 161 -10.56 4.91 7.61
C PHE A 161 -11.75 4.30 8.36
N GLY A 162 -11.83 4.48 9.68
CA GLY A 162 -12.89 3.91 10.52
C GLY A 162 -14.29 4.46 10.23
N TYR A 163 -14.40 5.77 10.02
CA TYR A 163 -15.63 6.49 9.68
C TYR A 163 -16.07 6.22 8.24
N ASN A 164 -15.20 6.41 7.24
CA ASN A 164 -15.56 6.09 5.85
C ASN A 164 -15.96 4.62 5.70
N SER A 165 -15.27 3.71 6.37
CA SER A 165 -15.63 2.29 6.35
C SER A 165 -16.97 1.99 7.05
N HIS A 166 -17.39 2.83 8.02
CA HIS A 166 -18.72 2.75 8.66
C HIS A 166 -19.81 3.21 7.69
N GLU A 167 -19.72 4.44 7.19
CA GLU A 167 -20.72 5.03 6.31
C GLU A 167 -20.88 4.25 5.01
N ILE A 168 -19.76 3.90 4.37
CA ILE A 168 -19.77 3.34 3.01
C ILE A 168 -20.20 1.88 3.01
N PHE A 169 -19.58 1.03 3.84
CA PHE A 169 -19.79 -0.42 3.73
C PHE A 169 -20.98 -0.92 4.57
N SER A 170 -21.55 -0.13 5.49
CA SER A 170 -22.71 -0.57 6.28
C SER A 170 -24.07 -0.20 5.68
N SER A 171 -24.16 0.85 4.86
CA SER A 171 -25.46 1.38 4.40
C SER A 171 -25.52 1.83 2.92
N SER A 172 -24.38 1.92 2.20
CA SER A 172 -24.41 2.48 0.85
C SER A 172 -25.03 1.53 -0.19
N ASN A 173 -26.14 1.98 -0.78
CA ASN A 173 -26.72 1.39 -1.99
C ASN A 173 -25.79 1.44 -3.22
N ASN A 174 -24.68 2.20 -3.18
CA ASN A 174 -23.66 2.21 -4.23
C ASN A 174 -22.27 2.55 -3.66
N ILE A 175 -21.61 1.53 -3.12
CA ILE A 175 -20.27 1.61 -2.53
C ILE A 175 -19.26 2.32 -3.45
N PHE A 176 -19.27 2.03 -4.75
CA PHE A 176 -18.35 2.66 -5.72
C PHE A 176 -18.55 4.19 -5.82
N VAL A 177 -19.79 4.66 -5.94
CA VAL A 177 -20.11 6.10 -5.99
C VAL A 177 -19.81 6.79 -4.67
N SER A 178 -20.01 6.12 -3.54
CA SER A 178 -19.60 6.62 -2.23
C SER A 178 -18.08 6.70 -2.09
N LEU A 179 -17.34 5.69 -2.55
CA LEU A 179 -15.87 5.69 -2.51
C LEU A 179 -15.25 6.78 -3.40
N LYS A 180 -15.86 7.12 -4.53
CA LYS A 180 -15.47 8.31 -5.33
C LYS A 180 -15.70 9.65 -4.61
N LYS A 181 -16.29 9.64 -3.41
CA LYS A 181 -16.62 10.79 -2.57
C LYS A 181 -16.31 10.53 -1.08
N ILE A 182 -15.23 9.78 -0.79
CA ILE A 182 -14.76 9.59 0.58
C ILE A 182 -14.63 10.92 1.32
N ASP A 183 -15.07 10.95 2.57
CA ASP A 183 -14.93 12.12 3.43
C ASP A 183 -13.49 12.24 3.92
N ILE A 184 -12.80 13.26 3.40
CA ILE A 184 -11.41 13.60 3.71
C ILE A 184 -11.30 14.78 4.69
N SER A 185 -12.40 15.23 5.29
CA SER A 185 -12.41 16.33 6.27
C SER A 185 -11.44 16.08 7.43
N ALA A 186 -11.39 14.84 7.94
CA ALA A 186 -10.45 14.40 8.96
C ALA A 186 -8.97 14.37 8.52
N LEU A 187 -8.66 14.54 7.23
CA LEU A 187 -7.29 14.69 6.72
C LEU A 187 -6.94 16.16 6.43
N LYS A 188 -7.90 17.09 6.60
CA LYS A 188 -7.82 18.51 6.24
C LYS A 188 -7.75 19.47 7.42
N ASP A 189 -7.59 18.98 8.65
CA ASP A 189 -7.16 19.86 9.74
C ASP A 189 -5.72 20.37 9.48
N ASN A 190 -5.44 21.57 9.96
CA ASN A 190 -4.13 22.20 9.85
C ASN A 190 -3.17 21.54 10.85
N PHE A 191 -2.44 20.53 10.36
CA PHE A 191 -1.33 19.87 11.04
C PHE A 191 -0.07 20.75 11.02
#